data_AF-A0A1Y5JVV0-F1
#
_entry.id   AF-A0A1Y5JVV0-F1
#
_cell.length_a   1.000
_cell.length_b   1.000
_cell.length_c   1.000
_cell.angle_alpha   90.00
_cell.angle_beta   90.00
_cell.angle_gamma   90.00
#
_symmetry.space_group_name_H-M   'P 1'
#
loop_
_entity.id
_entity.type
_entity.pdbx_description
1 polymer ?
#
loop_
_entity_poly.entity_id
_entity_poly.type
_entity_poly.pdbx_seq_one_letter_code
_entity_poly.pdbx_strand_id
1 'polypeptide(L)'
;MNKIITTVLVAFALTAFNSVADLDAVPLPDDFKPTLQVTGEYPLVQTGYSAQSVADIAAFYISELGKPQLTRGDNSRMTLFYAVGNENIRISLYTNDYKTEIAIMLTK
;
A
#
# COMPACT_ATOMS: atom_id res chain seq x y z
N MET A 1 -28.24 -56.25 -11.43
CA MET A 1 -27.73 -55.67 -10.16
C MET A 1 -26.73 -54.58 -10.51
N ASN A 2 -27.14 -53.33 -10.31
CA ASN A 2 -26.41 -52.13 -10.67
C ASN A 2 -25.15 -51.96 -9.81
N LYS A 3 -24.02 -51.58 -10.41
CA LYS A 3 -22.95 -50.88 -9.70
C LYS A 3 -22.59 -49.64 -10.50
N ILE A 4 -23.02 -48.52 -9.95
CA ILE A 4 -22.98 -47.17 -10.50
C ILE A 4 -21.53 -46.67 -10.42
N ILE A 5 -21.00 -46.20 -11.55
CA ILE A 5 -19.69 -45.55 -11.66
C ILE A 5 -19.81 -44.16 -11.03
N THR A 6 -19.13 -43.92 -9.90
CA THR A 6 -19.11 -42.60 -9.26
C THR A 6 -17.90 -41.82 -9.74
N THR A 7 -18.08 -41.05 -10.82
CA THR A 7 -17.10 -40.07 -11.28
C THR A 7 -17.15 -38.86 -10.33
N VAL A 8 -16.18 -38.75 -9.42
CA VAL A 8 -16.04 -37.57 -8.55
C VAL A 8 -15.42 -36.44 -9.37
N LEU A 9 -16.27 -35.53 -9.87
CA LEU A 9 -15.87 -34.31 -10.53
C LEU A 9 -15.51 -33.27 -9.46
N VAL A 10 -14.23 -33.19 -9.09
CA VAL A 10 -13.72 -32.11 -8.22
C VAL A 10 -13.61 -30.85 -9.08
N ALA A 11 -14.64 -30.01 -9.05
CA ALA A 11 -14.58 -28.67 -9.62
C ALA A 11 -13.70 -27.78 -8.72
N PHE A 12 -12.43 -27.62 -9.09
CA PHE A 12 -11.55 -26.62 -8.52
C PHE A 12 -12.03 -25.25 -9.00
N ALA A 13 -12.93 -24.62 -8.25
CA ALA A 13 -13.29 -23.23 -8.45
C ALA A 13 -12.07 -22.37 -8.08
N LEU A 14 -11.30 -21.99 -9.10
CA LEU A 14 -10.31 -20.91 -8.99
C LEU A 14 -11.09 -19.62 -8.71
N THR A 15 -11.26 -19.28 -7.43
CA THR A 15 -11.66 -17.93 -7.05
C THR A 15 -10.50 -17.01 -7.38
N ALA A 16 -10.56 -16.39 -8.57
CA ALA A 16 -9.72 -15.25 -8.88
C ALA A 16 -10.09 -14.14 -7.88
N PHE A 17 -9.29 -13.98 -6.84
CA PHE A 17 -9.36 -12.81 -5.97
C PHE A 17 -9.00 -11.60 -6.82
N ASN A 18 -10.01 -10.86 -7.26
CA ASN A 18 -9.80 -9.48 -7.68
C ASN A 18 -9.40 -8.73 -6.40
N SER A 19 -8.10 -8.56 -6.15
CA SER A 19 -7.62 -7.63 -5.12
C SER A 19 -8.11 -6.25 -5.54
N VAL A 20 -9.15 -5.78 -4.87
CA VAL A 20 -9.53 -4.38 -4.93
C VAL A 20 -8.39 -3.67 -4.22
N ALA A 21 -7.65 -2.84 -4.95
CA ALA A 21 -6.61 -2.04 -4.35
C ALA A 21 -7.25 -1.14 -3.29
N ASP A 22 -6.83 -1.32 -2.04
CA ASP A 22 -7.47 -0.72 -0.88
C ASP A 22 -6.48 0.19 -0.17
N LEU A 23 -6.72 1.50 -0.21
CA LEU A 23 -5.90 2.48 0.50
C LEU A 23 -5.95 2.24 2.02
N ASP A 24 -7.00 1.61 2.54
CA ASP A 24 -7.13 1.27 3.97
C ASP A 24 -6.11 0.20 4.40
N ALA A 25 -5.48 -0.51 3.46
CA ALA A 25 -4.43 -1.47 3.75
C ALA A 25 -3.05 -0.84 4.00
N VAL A 26 -2.87 0.46 3.70
CA VAL A 26 -1.59 1.14 3.92
C VAL A 26 -1.59 1.77 5.32
N PRO A 27 -0.66 1.40 6.22
CA PRO A 27 -0.60 1.93 7.57
C PRO A 27 -0.32 3.44 7.53
N LEU A 28 -0.93 4.18 8.46
CA LEU A 28 -0.76 5.62 8.58
C LEU A 28 -0.14 5.96 9.94
N PRO A 29 0.76 6.95 10.02
CA PRO A 29 1.24 7.44 11.30
C PRO A 29 0.09 7.96 12.17
N ASP A 30 0.18 7.77 13.49
CA ASP A 30 -0.89 8.15 14.43
C ASP A 30 -1.29 9.63 14.35
N ASP A 31 -0.36 10.51 13.98
CA ASP A 31 -0.59 11.95 13.86
C ASP A 31 -0.95 12.41 12.45
N PHE A 32 -1.13 11.47 11.51
CA PHE A 32 -1.44 11.78 10.11
C PHE A 32 -2.72 12.62 9.98
N LYS A 33 -2.60 13.75 9.26
CA LYS A 33 -3.71 14.64 8.91
C LYS A 33 -3.97 14.57 7.41
N PRO A 34 -5.08 13.96 6.95
CA PRO A 34 -5.39 13.87 5.53
C PRO A 34 -5.69 15.26 4.95
N THR A 35 -5.26 15.49 3.71
CA THR A 35 -5.58 16.69 2.93
C THR A 35 -6.28 16.39 1.62
N LEU A 36 -6.03 15.22 1.04
CA LEU A 36 -6.71 14.75 -0.16
C LEU A 36 -6.81 13.22 -0.11
N GLN A 37 -7.97 12.70 -0.51
CA GLN A 37 -8.17 11.28 -0.75
C GLN A 37 -8.94 11.14 -2.06
N VAL A 38 -8.35 10.47 -3.05
CA VAL A 38 -8.98 10.18 -4.34
C VAL A 38 -9.19 8.69 -4.42
N THR A 39 -10.46 8.28 -4.41
CA THR A 39 -10.90 6.88 -4.54
C THR A 39 -11.58 6.65 -5.90
N GLY A 40 -11.58 5.40 -6.39
CA GLY A 40 -12.28 5.02 -7.62
C GLY A 40 -11.36 4.68 -8.79
N GLU A 41 -11.08 5.65 -9.68
CA GLU A 41 -10.23 5.44 -10.85
C GLU A 41 -8.77 5.85 -10.61
N TYR A 42 -7.89 5.04 -11.16
CA TYR A 42 -6.45 5.07 -10.98
C TYR A 42 -5.80 6.43 -11.30
N PRO A 43 -4.76 6.85 -10.55
CA PRO A 43 -4.24 6.22 -9.33
C PRO A 43 -5.03 6.61 -8.06
N LEU A 44 -5.25 5.62 -7.20
CA LEU A 44 -5.71 5.84 -5.82
C LEU A 44 -4.61 6.60 -5.07
N VAL A 45 -4.94 7.79 -4.58
CA VAL A 45 -3.98 8.68 -3.92
C VAL A 45 -4.55 9.16 -2.60
N GLN A 46 -3.75 9.01 -1.55
CA GLN A 46 -3.99 9.64 -0.26
C GLN A 46 -2.80 10.55 0.08
N THR A 47 -3.08 11.82 0.32
CA THR A 47 -2.08 12.78 0.79
C THR A 47 -2.43 13.32 2.15
N GLY A 48 -1.41 13.65 2.93
CA GLY A 48 -1.56 14.29 4.21
C GLY A 48 -0.22 14.65 4.82
N TYR A 49 -0.23 15.03 6.09
CA TYR A 49 0.93 15.56 6.79
C TYR A 49 1.09 14.88 8.15
N SER A 50 2.33 14.73 8.58
CA SER A 50 2.72 14.36 9.95
C SER A 50 3.69 15.40 10.49
N ALA A 51 3.70 15.61 11.81
CA ALA A 51 4.71 16.43 12.48
C ALA A 51 6.05 15.70 12.66
N GLN A 52 6.08 14.39 12.38
CA GLN A 52 7.30 13.58 12.45
C GLN A 52 8.25 13.88 11.30
N SER A 53 9.54 13.57 11.47
CA SER A 53 10.54 13.78 10.42
C SER A 53 10.40 12.74 9.30
N VAL A 54 10.96 13.03 8.11
CA VAL A 54 10.99 12.08 6.98
C VAL A 54 11.65 10.77 7.39
N ALA A 55 12.70 10.81 8.21
CA ALA A 55 13.41 9.63 8.68
C ALA A 55 12.53 8.78 9.62
N ASP A 56 11.80 9.41 10.53
CA ASP A 56 10.90 8.70 11.45
C ASP A 56 9.73 8.07 10.70
N ILE A 57 9.14 8.79 9.74
CA ILE A 57 8.08 8.26 8.88
C ILE A 57 8.61 7.11 7.99
N ALA A 58 9.83 7.21 7.48
CA ALA A 58 10.43 6.11 6.73
C ALA A 58 10.65 4.88 7.62
N ALA A 59 11.12 5.07 8.87
CA ALA A 59 11.27 3.99 9.83
C ALA A 59 9.94 3.33 10.20
N PHE A 60 8.88 4.12 10.36
CA PHE A 60 7.51 3.62 10.55
C PHE A 60 7.09 2.69 9.41
N TYR A 61 7.21 3.13 8.15
CA TYR A 61 6.85 2.27 7.02
C TYR A 61 7.72 1.02 6.91
N ILE A 62 9.00 1.11 7.26
CA ILE A 62 9.88 -0.06 7.29
C ILE A 62 9.46 -1.07 8.37
N SER A 63 8.99 -0.58 9.52
CA SER A 63 8.47 -1.42 10.60
C SER A 63 7.19 -2.15 10.20
N GLU A 64 6.24 -1.43 9.59
CA GLU A 64 4.92 -1.97 9.27
C GLU A 64 4.87 -2.80 7.98
N LEU A 65 5.64 -2.40 6.96
CA LEU A 65 5.61 -3.01 5.63
C LEU A 65 6.87 -3.83 5.30
N GLY A 66 7.87 -3.83 6.19
CA GLY A 66 9.17 -4.45 5.96
C GLY A 66 10.10 -3.59 5.11
N LYS A 67 11.15 -4.19 4.54
CA LYS A 67 12.13 -3.43 3.73
C LYS A 67 11.54 -3.08 2.35
N PRO A 68 11.63 -1.80 1.91
CA PRO A 68 11.21 -1.42 0.57
C PRO A 68 12.07 -2.10 -0.50
N GLN A 69 11.47 -2.36 -1.66
CA GLN A 69 12.19 -2.87 -2.84
C GLN A 69 13.21 -1.85 -3.35
N LEU A 70 12.86 -0.57 -3.21
CA LEU A 70 13.68 0.55 -3.64
C LEU A 70 13.39 1.76 -2.75
N THR A 71 14.46 2.46 -2.40
CA THR A 71 14.41 3.79 -1.78
C THR A 71 15.13 4.77 -2.70
N ARG A 72 14.51 5.93 -2.96
CA ARG A 72 15.13 7.04 -3.70
C ARG A 72 15.11 8.31 -2.87
N GLY A 73 16.13 9.15 -3.04
CA GLY A 73 16.22 10.46 -2.40
C GLY A 73 16.99 10.45 -1.08
N ASP A 74 16.69 11.39 -0.21
CA ASP A 74 17.38 11.68 1.05
C ASP A 74 16.40 11.99 2.20
N ASN A 75 16.92 12.46 3.34
CA ASN A 75 16.14 12.74 4.55
C ASN A 75 15.26 14.02 4.47
N SER A 76 15.25 14.73 3.35
CA SER A 76 14.34 15.86 3.08
C SER A 76 13.29 15.52 2.03
N ARG A 77 13.62 14.61 1.10
CA ARG A 77 12.75 14.12 0.03
C ARG A 77 13.07 12.67 -0.23
N MET A 78 12.19 11.77 0.21
CA MET A 78 12.36 10.33 0.09
C MET A 78 11.19 9.72 -0.66
N THR A 79 11.44 8.66 -1.42
CA THR A 79 10.38 7.81 -1.98
C THR A 79 10.67 6.35 -1.69
N LEU A 80 9.69 5.68 -1.10
CA LEU A 80 9.72 4.25 -0.78
C LEU A 80 8.82 3.51 -1.77
N PHE A 81 9.33 2.41 -2.31
CA PHE A 81 8.60 1.53 -3.22
C PHE A 81 8.44 0.14 -2.59
N TYR A 82 7.20 -0.30 -2.44
CA TYR A 82 6.85 -1.61 -1.89
C TYR A 82 6.04 -2.41 -2.91
N ALA A 83 6.15 -3.74 -2.82
CA ALA A 83 5.20 -4.66 -3.42
C ALA A 83 4.54 -5.46 -2.28
N VAL A 84 3.26 -5.24 -2.06
CA VAL A 84 2.47 -5.89 -1.01
C VAL A 84 1.32 -6.63 -1.69
N GLY A 85 1.36 -7.97 -1.65
CA GLY A 85 0.41 -8.79 -2.40
C GLY A 85 0.49 -8.53 -3.91
N ASN A 86 -0.62 -8.11 -4.51
CA ASN A 86 -0.73 -7.79 -5.94
C ASN A 86 -0.62 -6.28 -6.23
N GLU A 87 -0.18 -5.48 -5.26
CA GLU A 87 -0.15 -4.02 -5.35
C GLU A 87 1.26 -3.48 -5.17
N ASN A 88 1.60 -2.50 -5.99
CA ASN A 88 2.81 -1.71 -5.90
C ASN A 88 2.48 -0.38 -5.20
N ILE A 89 3.04 -0.18 -4.02
CA ILE A 89 2.82 1.02 -3.21
C ILE A 89 4.00 1.97 -3.41
N ARG A 90 3.71 3.21 -3.79
CA ARG A 90 4.67 4.31 -3.81
C ARG A 90 4.33 5.30 -2.71
N ILE A 91 5.26 5.50 -1.79
CA ILE A 91 5.12 6.45 -0.69
C ILE A 91 6.16 7.55 -0.87
N SER A 92 5.71 8.75 -1.20
CA SER A 92 6.55 9.94 -1.32
C SER A 92 6.50 10.73 -0.02
N LEU A 93 7.67 11.02 0.55
CA LEU A 93 7.87 11.76 1.77
C LEU A 93 8.63 13.04 1.44
N TYR A 94 8.14 14.18 1.88
CA TYR A 94 8.83 15.45 1.64
C TYR A 94 8.64 16.41 2.81
N THR A 95 9.73 17.04 3.22
CA THR A 95 9.69 18.08 4.24
C THR A 95 9.03 19.33 3.68
N ASN A 96 8.00 19.83 4.36
CA ASN A 96 7.39 21.13 4.12
C ASN A 96 7.04 21.81 5.44
N ASP A 97 7.57 23.00 5.69
CA ASP A 97 7.31 23.83 6.87
C ASP A 97 7.27 23.05 8.21
N TYR A 98 8.37 22.35 8.51
CA TYR A 98 8.54 21.53 9.72
C TYR A 98 7.61 20.33 9.85
N LYS A 99 6.90 19.97 8.78
CA LYS A 99 6.08 18.77 8.67
C LYS A 99 6.62 17.87 7.58
N THR A 100 6.29 16.60 7.65
CA THR A 100 6.48 15.67 6.55
C THR A 100 5.15 15.51 5.83
N GLU A 101 5.11 15.93 4.57
CA GLU A 101 4.05 15.53 3.66
C GLU A 101 4.26 14.10 3.20
N ILE A 102 3.17 13.36 3.19
CA ILE A 102 3.11 11.95 2.85
C ILE A 102 2.09 11.81 1.73
N ALA A 103 2.55 11.35 0.57
CA ALA A 103 1.70 11.01 -0.56
C ALA A 103 1.82 9.52 -0.87
N ILE A 104 0.73 8.80 -0.64
CA ILE A 104 0.61 7.36 -0.88
C ILE A 104 -0.12 7.16 -2.20
N MET A 105 0.46 6.34 -3.06
CA MET A 105 -0.13 5.94 -4.33
C MET A 105 -0.07 4.42 -4.45
N LEU A 106 -1.22 3.81 -4.75
CA LEU A 106 -1.30 2.40 -5.13
C LEU A 106 -1.20 2.29 -6.65
N THR A 107 -0.42 1.31 -7.13
CA THR A 107 -0.21 0.93 -8.54
C THR A 107 -0.40 -0.56 -8.77
N LYS A 108 -1.07 -0.95 -9.87
CA LYS A 108 -1.21 -2.35 -10.31
C LYS A 108 0.03 -2.76 -11.10
#